data_AF-A0A1F8SIA5-F1
#
_entry.id   AF-A0A1F8SIA5-F1
#
_cell.length_a   1.000
_cell.length_b   1.000
_cell.length_c   1.000
_cell.angle_alpha   90.00
_cell.angle_beta   90.00
_cell.angle_gamma   90.00
#
_symmetry.space_group_name_H-M   'P 1'
#
loop_
_entity.id
_entity.type
_entity.pdbx_description
1 polymer ?
#
loop_
_entity_poly.entity_id
_entity_poly.type
_entity_poly.pdbx_seq_one_letter_code
_entity_poly.pdbx_strand_id
1 'polypeptide(L)'
;MEGVTGSNGLIVPPDDYWPRVRQICDKYGILLISDEVMSGWGRTGKWFAVDNWNIVPDIITTAKGVTSGYVPLGVVVVTEEIADYFEDKMLWCGLTYSGHPLACAAGIATIEAYIEDGLLDNAIKVGHHLGHRLEEIKGRHASVGDVRYIGLFTALEIVKNKKNKQPIDPLTETGKFLRSHGLFTFIFHNILFVVPPLCITEAQVDEGLSIVEKSLEITDAIAEE
;
A
#
# COMPACT_ATOMS: atom_id res chain seq x y z
N MET A 1 -5.03 -7.81 -10.79
CA MET A 1 -4.46 -6.45 -10.77
C MET A 1 -4.35 -6.01 -9.33
N GLU A 2 -3.35 -5.21 -8.96
CA GLU A 2 -3.26 -4.70 -7.59
C GLU A 2 -4.38 -3.70 -7.30
N GLY A 3 -5.04 -3.80 -6.14
CA GLY A 3 -6.08 -2.86 -5.68
C GLY A 3 -5.60 -1.40 -5.77
N VAL A 4 -4.40 -1.17 -5.22
CA VAL A 4 -3.54 -0.01 -5.47
C VAL A 4 -2.16 -0.55 -5.78
N THR A 5 -1.56 -0.16 -6.91
CA THR A 5 -0.24 -0.64 -7.33
C THR A 5 0.79 -0.28 -6.25
N GLY A 6 1.46 -1.25 -5.64
CA GLY A 6 2.35 -1.02 -4.51
C GLY A 6 3.80 -0.76 -4.91
N SER A 7 4.57 -1.83 -5.15
CA SER A 7 6.03 -1.77 -5.32
C SER A 7 6.51 -0.88 -6.46
N ASN A 8 5.70 -0.70 -7.51
CA ASN A 8 6.04 0.15 -8.65
C ASN A 8 5.85 1.66 -8.40
N GLY A 9 5.59 2.05 -7.15
CA GLY A 9 5.61 3.46 -6.76
C GLY A 9 4.31 4.01 -6.23
N LEU A 10 3.44 3.16 -5.70
CA LEU A 10 2.17 3.55 -5.11
C LEU A 10 1.29 4.36 -6.09
N ILE A 11 0.66 3.66 -7.03
CA ILE A 11 -0.15 4.28 -8.06
C ILE A 11 -1.61 4.08 -7.70
N VAL A 12 -2.22 5.13 -7.12
CA VAL A 12 -3.65 5.18 -6.84
C VAL A 12 -4.38 5.34 -8.18
N PRO A 13 -5.26 4.40 -8.56
CA PRO A 13 -5.98 4.50 -9.81
C PRO A 13 -7.02 5.65 -9.75
N PRO A 14 -7.37 6.26 -10.89
CA PRO A 14 -8.51 7.18 -10.96
C PRO A 14 -9.82 6.50 -10.53
N ASP A 15 -10.77 7.28 -10.01
CA ASP A 15 -12.00 6.75 -9.42
C ASP A 15 -12.88 5.93 -10.38
N ASP A 16 -12.79 6.19 -11.68
CA ASP A 16 -13.55 5.46 -12.69
C ASP A 16 -12.81 4.24 -13.27
N TYR A 17 -11.55 4.00 -12.89
CA TYR A 17 -10.75 2.89 -13.41
C TYR A 17 -11.34 1.54 -13.03
N TRP A 18 -11.51 1.30 -11.73
CA TRP A 18 -12.03 0.04 -11.18
C TRP A 18 -13.46 -0.27 -11.66
N PRO A 19 -14.41 0.68 -11.65
CA PRO A 19 -15.73 0.51 -12.26
C PRO A 19 -15.68 0.13 -13.75
N ARG A 20 -14.82 0.78 -14.55
CA ARG A 20 -14.68 0.45 -15.97
C ARG A 20 -14.09 -0.94 -16.19
N VAL A 21 -13.09 -1.33 -15.40
CA VAL A 21 -12.50 -2.67 -15.49
C VAL A 21 -13.55 -3.74 -15.15
N ARG A 22 -14.31 -3.56 -14.07
CA ARG A 22 -15.39 -4.47 -13.69
C ARG A 22 -16.42 -4.62 -14.82
N GLN A 23 -16.87 -3.50 -15.40
CA GLN A 23 -17.81 -3.52 -16.52
C GLN A 23 -17.29 -4.30 -17.74
N ILE A 24 -15.99 -4.18 -18.05
CA ILE A 24 -15.36 -4.93 -19.14
C ILE A 24 -15.34 -6.42 -18.80
N CYS A 25 -14.92 -6.78 -17.59
CA CYS A 25 -14.89 -8.16 -17.14
C CYS A 25 -16.28 -8.82 -17.23
N ASP A 26 -17.32 -8.12 -16.79
CA ASP A 26 -18.71 -8.63 -16.83
C ASP A 26 -19.20 -8.81 -18.27
N LYS A 27 -18.93 -7.83 -19.15
CA LYS A 27 -19.35 -7.88 -20.55
C LYS A 27 -18.78 -9.07 -21.30
N TYR A 28 -17.54 -9.48 -20.97
CA TYR A 28 -16.81 -10.50 -21.70
C TYR A 28 -16.69 -11.83 -20.94
N GLY A 29 -17.30 -11.97 -19.76
CA GLY A 29 -17.20 -13.18 -18.94
C GLY A 29 -15.78 -13.46 -18.46
N ILE A 30 -15.02 -12.42 -18.12
CA ILE A 30 -13.64 -12.52 -17.64
C ILE A 30 -13.65 -12.39 -16.11
N LEU A 31 -12.98 -13.30 -15.41
CA LEU A 31 -12.80 -13.19 -13.97
C LEU A 31 -11.92 -11.99 -13.61
N LEU A 32 -12.37 -11.20 -12.65
CA LEU A 32 -11.61 -10.10 -12.06
C LEU A 32 -10.91 -10.57 -10.79
N ILE A 33 -9.57 -10.52 -10.82
CA ILE A 33 -8.73 -10.82 -9.67
C ILE A 33 -8.18 -9.51 -9.10
N SER A 34 -8.52 -9.20 -7.84
CA SER A 34 -7.86 -8.12 -7.08
C SER A 34 -6.71 -8.68 -6.25
N ASP A 35 -5.51 -8.18 -6.50
CA ASP A 35 -4.34 -8.45 -5.67
C ASP A 35 -4.28 -7.41 -4.55
N GLU A 36 -4.60 -7.86 -3.35
CA GLU A 36 -4.67 -7.08 -2.11
C GLU A 36 -3.56 -7.46 -1.15
N VAL A 37 -2.44 -8.00 -1.66
CA VAL A 37 -1.31 -8.42 -0.82
C VAL A 37 -0.68 -7.22 -0.11
N MET A 38 -0.52 -6.07 -0.77
CA MET A 38 0.05 -4.86 -0.13
C MET A 38 -1.02 -3.85 0.30
N SER A 39 -2.06 -3.69 -0.51
CA SER A 39 -3.05 -2.62 -0.36
C SER A 39 -4.25 -2.99 0.52
N GLY A 40 -4.42 -4.28 0.83
CA GLY A 40 -5.46 -4.76 1.72
C GLY A 40 -5.13 -4.60 3.20
N TRP A 41 -6.00 -5.16 4.03
CA TRP A 41 -5.95 -5.15 5.48
C TRP A 41 -5.81 -3.75 6.07
N GLY A 42 -6.73 -2.84 5.72
CA GLY A 42 -6.79 -1.50 6.34
C GLY A 42 -5.77 -0.49 5.82
N ARG A 43 -4.79 -0.92 5.01
CA ARG A 43 -3.70 -0.05 4.51
C ARG A 43 -4.21 1.22 3.83
N THR A 44 -5.28 1.10 3.05
CA THR A 44 -5.90 2.21 2.31
C THR A 44 -7.08 2.87 3.06
N GLY A 45 -7.30 2.51 4.33
CA GLY A 45 -8.45 2.96 5.13
C GLY A 45 -9.71 2.09 4.96
N LYS A 46 -9.64 1.02 4.17
CA LYS A 46 -10.68 0.00 4.01
C LYS A 46 -10.09 -1.39 4.17
N TRP A 47 -10.93 -2.41 4.36
CA TRP A 47 -10.47 -3.80 4.49
C TRP A 47 -9.69 -4.24 3.26
N PHE A 48 -10.20 -3.97 2.07
CA PHE A 48 -9.48 -4.16 0.82
C PHE A 48 -9.46 -2.86 0.02
N ALA A 49 -8.42 -2.62 -0.78
CA ALA A 49 -8.32 -1.37 -1.50
C ALA A 49 -9.46 -1.17 -2.50
N VAL A 50 -9.91 -2.24 -3.18
CA VAL A 50 -11.08 -2.20 -4.08
C VAL A 50 -12.37 -1.70 -3.43
N ASP A 51 -12.50 -1.80 -2.10
CA ASP A 51 -13.66 -1.28 -1.36
C ASP A 51 -13.78 0.24 -1.47
N ASN A 52 -12.67 0.96 -1.71
CA ASN A 52 -12.70 2.41 -1.93
C ASN A 52 -13.48 2.80 -3.20
N TRP A 53 -13.63 1.87 -4.14
CA TRP A 53 -14.38 2.06 -5.39
C TRP A 53 -15.64 1.18 -5.46
N ASN A 54 -16.04 0.56 -4.34
CA ASN A 54 -17.21 -0.32 -4.24
C ASN A 54 -17.20 -1.48 -5.26
N ILE A 55 -16.03 -2.04 -5.54
CA ILE A 55 -15.90 -3.16 -6.47
C ILE A 55 -15.82 -4.48 -5.72
N VAL A 56 -16.63 -5.43 -6.15
CA VAL A 56 -16.56 -6.84 -5.76
C VAL A 56 -15.81 -7.61 -6.86
N PRO A 57 -14.56 -8.04 -6.62
CA PRO A 57 -13.84 -8.91 -7.53
C PRO A 57 -14.33 -10.36 -7.40
N ASP A 58 -14.03 -11.18 -8.41
CA ASP A 58 -14.35 -12.61 -8.39
C ASP A 58 -13.36 -13.40 -7.52
N ILE A 59 -12.11 -12.92 -7.45
CA ILE A 59 -11.04 -13.50 -6.64
C ILE A 59 -10.26 -12.38 -5.96
N ILE A 60 -9.92 -12.56 -4.68
CA ILE A 60 -8.94 -11.73 -3.97
C ILE A 60 -7.71 -12.58 -3.63
N THR A 61 -6.52 -12.11 -4.00
CA THR A 61 -5.26 -12.65 -3.48
C THR A 61 -4.72 -11.75 -2.39
N THR A 62 -4.41 -12.29 -1.22
CA THR A 62 -3.89 -11.48 -0.11
C THR A 62 -2.92 -12.25 0.78
N ALA A 63 -2.09 -11.53 1.52
CA ALA A 63 -1.08 -12.04 2.44
C ALA A 63 -0.69 -10.89 3.40
N LYS A 64 0.60 -10.76 3.76
CA LYS A 64 1.19 -9.65 4.53
C LYS A 64 0.36 -9.20 5.74
N GLY A 65 -0.54 -8.23 5.54
CA GLY A 65 -1.40 -7.66 6.57
C GLY A 65 -2.33 -8.66 7.26
N VAL A 66 -2.65 -9.80 6.61
CA VAL A 66 -3.51 -10.86 7.18
C VAL A 66 -3.01 -11.39 8.52
N THR A 67 -1.69 -11.43 8.71
CA THR A 67 -1.05 -11.86 9.96
C THR A 67 -0.17 -10.79 10.56
N SER A 68 -0.25 -9.54 10.06
CA SER A 68 0.66 -8.44 10.40
C SER A 68 2.15 -8.83 10.37
N GLY A 69 2.53 -9.80 9.52
CA GLY A 69 3.89 -10.31 9.41
C GLY A 69 4.37 -11.28 10.51
N TYR A 70 3.50 -11.68 11.45
CA TYR A 70 3.88 -12.57 12.57
C TYR A 70 4.17 -14.00 12.12
N VAL A 71 3.37 -14.54 11.19
CA VAL A 71 3.49 -15.91 10.66
C VAL A 71 3.16 -15.89 9.16
N PRO A 72 3.88 -16.64 8.29
CA PRO A 72 3.55 -16.70 6.87
C PRO A 72 2.15 -17.26 6.63
N LEU A 73 1.30 -16.46 5.97
CA LEU A 73 -0.02 -16.87 5.50
C LEU A 73 -0.33 -16.16 4.18
N GLY A 74 -0.71 -16.95 3.17
CA GLY A 74 -1.29 -16.46 1.93
C GLY A 74 -2.73 -16.96 1.84
N VAL A 75 -3.61 -16.12 1.31
CA VAL A 75 -5.05 -16.37 1.21
C VAL A 75 -5.51 -16.06 -0.20
N VAL A 76 -6.30 -16.97 -0.76
CA VAL A 76 -7.08 -16.73 -1.97
C VAL A 76 -8.54 -16.83 -1.56
N VAL A 77 -9.28 -15.73 -1.71
CA VAL A 77 -10.72 -15.68 -1.50
C VAL A 77 -11.38 -15.74 -2.87
N VAL A 78 -12.44 -16.52 -3.01
CA VAL A 78 -13.20 -16.66 -4.26
C VAL A 78 -14.68 -16.41 -3.99
N THR A 79 -15.42 -16.01 -5.02
CA THR A 79 -16.89 -15.93 -4.97
C THR A 79 -17.52 -17.31 -4.78
N GLU A 80 -18.77 -17.31 -4.31
CA GLU A 80 -19.58 -18.52 -4.16
C GLU A 80 -19.71 -19.28 -5.49
N GLU A 81 -19.91 -18.58 -6.62
CA GLU A 81 -19.98 -19.22 -7.95
C GLU A 81 -18.72 -20.04 -8.29
N ILE A 82 -17.53 -19.53 -7.95
CA ILE A 82 -16.26 -20.25 -8.17
C ILE A 82 -16.14 -21.41 -7.18
N ALA A 83 -16.50 -21.21 -5.90
CA ALA A 83 -16.46 -22.27 -4.89
C ALA A 83 -17.40 -23.43 -5.27
N ASP A 84 -18.64 -23.12 -5.62
CA ASP A 84 -19.69 -24.07 -6.02
C ASP A 84 -19.26 -24.94 -7.20
N TYR A 85 -18.50 -24.38 -8.15
CA TYR A 85 -17.96 -25.14 -9.27
C TYR A 85 -17.06 -26.30 -8.84
N PHE A 86 -16.35 -26.15 -7.72
CA PHE A 86 -15.42 -27.14 -7.16
C PHE A 86 -16.03 -28.03 -6.07
N GLU A 87 -17.29 -27.84 -5.67
CA GLU A 87 -17.96 -28.72 -4.70
C GLU A 87 -18.08 -30.17 -5.19
N ASP A 88 -18.30 -30.37 -6.50
CA ASP A 88 -18.39 -31.69 -7.13
C ASP A 88 -17.21 -32.02 -8.06
N LYS A 89 -16.19 -31.15 -8.12
CA LYS A 89 -15.00 -31.29 -8.99
C LYS A 89 -13.71 -31.16 -8.20
N MET A 90 -12.81 -32.11 -8.39
CA MET A 90 -11.49 -32.08 -7.76
C MET A 90 -10.70 -30.82 -8.14
N LEU A 91 -10.37 -29.99 -7.14
CA LEU A 91 -9.38 -28.93 -7.28
C LEU A 91 -7.98 -29.54 -7.12
N TRP A 92 -7.21 -29.59 -8.21
CA TRP A 92 -5.83 -30.12 -8.23
C TRP A 92 -4.83 -29.10 -7.68
N CYS A 93 -5.07 -28.64 -6.46
CA CYS A 93 -4.24 -27.67 -5.74
C CYS A 93 -4.06 -28.14 -4.30
N GLY A 94 -2.84 -28.01 -3.76
CA GLY A 94 -2.56 -28.34 -2.38
C GLY A 94 -1.12 -28.01 -2.02
N LEU A 95 -0.94 -27.36 -0.87
CA LEU A 95 0.36 -27.08 -0.28
C LEU A 95 0.46 -27.83 1.04
N THR A 96 1.65 -28.33 1.39
CA THR A 96 1.88 -29.06 2.65
C THR A 96 1.43 -28.28 3.89
N TYR A 97 1.54 -26.95 3.85
CA TYR A 97 1.14 -26.05 4.93
C TYR A 97 -0.15 -25.27 4.63
N SER A 98 -0.95 -25.71 3.66
CA SER A 98 -2.28 -25.13 3.43
C SER A 98 -3.14 -25.29 4.69
N GLY A 99 -3.74 -24.20 5.17
CA GLY A 99 -4.53 -24.21 6.40
C GLY A 99 -3.73 -24.46 7.67
N HIS A 100 -2.44 -24.08 7.72
CA HIS A 100 -1.59 -24.29 8.91
C HIS A 100 -2.22 -23.66 10.17
N PRO A 101 -2.56 -24.44 11.21
CA PRO A 101 -3.35 -23.94 12.36
C PRO A 101 -2.76 -22.72 13.06
N LEU A 102 -1.43 -22.68 13.24
CA LEU A 102 -0.76 -21.50 13.82
C LEU A 102 -0.92 -20.24 12.98
N ALA A 103 -0.85 -20.37 11.65
CA ALA A 103 -0.99 -19.24 10.75
C ALA A 103 -2.44 -18.73 10.74
N CYS A 104 -3.41 -19.64 10.73
CA CYS A 104 -4.83 -19.31 10.87
C CYS A 104 -5.14 -18.62 12.21
N ALA A 105 -4.61 -19.12 13.33
CA ALA A 105 -4.78 -18.50 14.64
C ALA A 105 -4.17 -17.10 14.69
N ALA A 106 -2.98 -16.91 14.14
CA ALA A 106 -2.36 -15.58 14.01
C ALA A 106 -3.19 -14.63 13.15
N GLY A 107 -3.83 -15.15 12.09
CA GLY A 107 -4.73 -14.38 11.23
C GLY A 107 -5.99 -13.91 11.97
N ILE A 108 -6.63 -14.79 12.74
CA ILE A 108 -7.79 -14.45 13.57
C ILE A 108 -7.41 -13.36 14.59
N ALA A 109 -6.34 -13.58 15.37
CA ALA A 109 -5.90 -12.61 16.38
C ALA A 109 -5.51 -11.26 15.76
N THR A 110 -4.97 -11.27 14.54
CA THR A 110 -4.66 -10.05 13.79
C THR A 110 -5.95 -9.30 13.44
N ILE A 111 -6.97 -9.98 12.93
CA ILE A 111 -8.28 -9.38 12.60
C ILE A 111 -8.96 -8.81 13.86
N GLU A 112 -8.90 -9.53 14.99
CA GLU A 112 -9.39 -9.04 16.27
C GLU A 112 -8.71 -7.72 16.65
N ALA A 113 -7.38 -7.64 16.58
CA ALA A 113 -6.64 -6.40 16.83
C ALA A 113 -7.01 -5.26 15.86
N TYR A 114 -7.22 -5.55 14.57
CA TYR A 114 -7.70 -4.54 13.61
C TYR A 114 -9.01 -3.86 14.07
N ILE A 115 -9.92 -4.65 14.63
CA ILE A 115 -11.25 -4.20 15.07
C ILE A 115 -11.16 -3.52 16.44
N GLU A 116 -10.55 -4.18 17.42
CA GLU A 116 -10.47 -3.71 18.81
C GLU A 116 -9.67 -2.41 18.95
N ASP A 117 -8.55 -2.29 18.22
CA ASP A 117 -7.70 -1.10 18.26
C ASP A 117 -8.15 -0.01 17.28
N GLY A 118 -9.21 -0.23 16.50
CA GLY A 118 -9.73 0.74 15.53
C GLY A 118 -8.71 1.11 14.44
N LEU A 119 -7.94 0.14 13.94
CA LEU A 119 -6.79 0.40 13.06
C LEU A 119 -7.18 0.98 11.70
N LEU A 120 -8.36 0.62 11.18
CA LEU A 120 -8.87 1.18 9.91
C LEU A 120 -9.23 2.66 10.08
N ASP A 121 -9.91 3.01 11.18
CA ASP A 121 -10.23 4.40 11.51
C ASP A 121 -8.97 5.22 11.74
N ASN A 122 -7.96 4.63 12.40
CA ASN A 122 -6.65 5.28 12.55
C ASN A 122 -5.95 5.46 11.19
N ALA A 123 -6.02 4.48 10.29
CA ALA A 123 -5.46 4.60 8.96
C ALA A 123 -6.11 5.72 8.12
N ILE A 124 -7.41 5.96 8.31
CA ILE A 124 -8.10 7.12 7.71
C ILE A 124 -7.62 8.41 8.38
N LYS A 125 -7.73 8.50 9.71
CA LYS A 125 -7.41 9.72 10.47
C LYS A 125 -5.96 10.17 10.27
N VAL A 126 -5.01 9.29 10.57
CA VAL A 126 -3.57 9.58 10.47
C VAL A 126 -3.13 9.62 9.02
N GLY A 127 -3.79 8.87 8.13
CA GLY A 127 -3.59 8.98 6.68
C GLY A 127 -3.91 10.37 6.13
N HIS A 128 -4.99 11.01 6.61
CA HIS A 128 -5.30 12.41 6.26
C HIS A 128 -4.20 13.37 6.74
N HIS A 129 -3.74 13.22 7.97
CA HIS A 129 -2.63 14.02 8.50
C HIS A 129 -1.35 13.84 7.67
N LEU A 130 -0.96 12.59 7.42
CA LEU A 130 0.20 12.23 6.61
C LEU A 130 0.09 12.81 5.20
N GLY A 131 -1.05 12.63 4.51
CA GLY A 131 -1.28 13.19 3.18
C GLY A 131 -1.13 14.72 3.16
N HIS A 132 -1.70 15.41 4.15
CA HIS A 132 -1.55 16.87 4.28
C HIS A 132 -0.08 17.27 4.44
N ARG A 133 0.67 16.63 5.34
CA ARG A 133 2.09 16.89 5.55
C ARG A 133 2.92 16.62 4.29
N LEU A 134 2.59 15.59 3.52
CA LEU A 134 3.28 15.28 2.26
C LEU A 134 3.06 16.36 1.20
N GLU A 135 1.86 16.92 1.10
CA GLU A 135 1.58 18.05 0.19
C GLU A 135 2.35 19.32 0.61
N GLU A 136 2.46 19.60 1.91
CA GLU A 136 3.32 20.69 2.43
C GLU A 136 4.79 20.48 2.01
N ILE A 137 5.29 19.26 2.18
CA ILE A 137 6.66 18.88 1.78
C ILE A 137 6.85 19.08 0.27
N LYS A 138 5.91 18.63 -0.56
CA LYS A 138 5.94 18.85 -2.02
C LYS A 138 5.99 20.33 -2.40
N GLY A 139 5.30 21.19 -1.64
CA GLY A 139 5.31 22.64 -1.83
C GLY A 139 6.61 23.32 -1.43
N ARG A 140 7.34 22.78 -0.44
CA ARG A 140 8.57 23.38 0.10
C ARG A 140 9.85 22.87 -0.56
N HIS A 141 9.87 21.63 -1.02
CA HIS A 141 11.06 20.97 -1.56
C HIS A 141 11.06 20.97 -3.09
N ALA A 142 12.13 21.50 -3.69
CA ALA A 142 12.29 21.61 -5.14
C ALA A 142 12.43 20.25 -5.83
N SER A 143 13.00 19.28 -5.12
CA SER A 143 13.22 17.91 -5.62
C SER A 143 11.99 17.01 -5.51
N VAL A 144 10.93 17.39 -4.79
CA VAL A 144 9.71 16.57 -4.69
C VAL A 144 8.78 16.89 -5.85
N GLY A 145 8.75 15.99 -6.84
CA GLY A 145 7.95 16.14 -8.05
C GLY A 145 6.48 15.85 -7.80
N ASP A 146 6.20 14.75 -7.10
CA ASP A 146 4.84 14.34 -6.78
C ASP A 146 4.77 13.58 -5.45
N VAL A 147 3.57 13.56 -4.86
CA VAL A 147 3.25 12.74 -3.69
C VAL A 147 1.98 11.96 -4.00
N ARG A 148 1.94 10.70 -3.59
CA ARG A 148 0.80 9.81 -3.81
C ARG A 148 0.42 9.18 -2.49
N TYR A 149 -0.87 9.24 -2.16
CA TYR A 149 -1.36 8.75 -0.87
C TYR A 149 -2.81 8.28 -0.94
N ILE A 150 -3.09 7.23 -0.17
CA ILE A 150 -4.44 6.77 0.19
C ILE A 150 -4.34 6.00 1.51
N GLY A 151 -5.07 6.44 2.54
CA GLY A 151 -4.89 5.95 3.91
C GLY A 151 -3.44 6.11 4.37
N LEU A 152 -2.86 5.04 4.95
CA LEU A 152 -1.43 4.99 5.33
C LEU A 152 -0.57 4.35 4.25
N PHE A 153 -1.03 4.30 3.01
CA PHE A 153 -0.20 3.94 1.87
C PHE A 153 0.26 5.23 1.20
N THR A 154 1.53 5.62 1.38
CA THR A 154 2.04 6.85 0.78
C THR A 154 3.45 6.73 0.19
N ALA A 155 3.78 7.59 -0.78
CA ALA A 155 5.10 7.70 -1.40
C ALA A 155 5.37 9.12 -1.91
N LEU A 156 6.66 9.49 -1.95
CA LEU A 156 7.17 10.70 -2.58
C LEU A 156 7.98 10.33 -3.82
N GLU A 157 7.76 11.01 -4.92
CA GLU A 157 8.55 10.88 -6.14
C GLU A 157 9.56 12.03 -6.23
N ILE A 158 10.84 11.67 -6.25
CA ILE A 158 11.95 12.61 -6.24
C ILE A 158 12.45 12.82 -7.67
N VAL A 159 12.52 14.07 -8.10
CA VAL A 159 12.88 14.46 -9.46
C VAL A 159 13.88 15.59 -9.43
N LYS A 160 14.71 15.64 -10.46
CA LYS A 160 15.64 16.72 -10.71
C LYS A 160 14.91 17.95 -11.21
N ASN A 161 13.89 17.76 -12.04
CA ASN A 161 13.13 18.85 -12.63
C ASN A 161 11.64 18.49 -12.67
N LYS A 162 10.78 19.36 -12.09
CA LYS A 162 9.34 19.09 -11.98
C LYS A 162 8.60 19.15 -13.32
N LYS A 163 9.12 19.87 -14.32
CA LYS A 163 8.46 20.02 -15.63
C LYS A 163 8.64 18.78 -16.51
N ASN A 164 9.87 18.30 -16.64
CA ASN A 164 10.19 17.14 -17.49
C ASN A 164 10.17 15.81 -16.74
N LYS A 165 10.00 15.84 -15.41
CA LYS A 165 9.97 14.68 -14.50
C LYS A 165 11.24 13.82 -14.56
N GLN A 166 12.39 14.42 -14.87
CA GLN A 166 13.67 13.71 -14.85
C GLN A 166 13.93 13.18 -13.42
N PRO A 167 14.09 11.87 -13.20
CA PRO A 167 14.25 11.33 -11.85
C PRO A 167 15.62 11.65 -11.25
N ILE A 168 15.69 11.75 -9.92
CA ILE A 168 16.96 11.61 -9.18
C ILE A 168 17.04 10.15 -8.73
N ASP A 169 17.84 9.35 -9.42
CA ASP A 169 18.05 7.92 -9.17
C ASP A 169 19.53 7.58 -9.36
N PRO A 170 20.20 6.87 -8.43
CA PRO A 170 19.70 6.38 -7.14
C PRO A 170 19.75 7.41 -6.01
N LEU A 171 18.79 7.33 -5.09
CA LEU A 171 18.72 8.09 -3.84
C LEU A 171 19.68 7.55 -2.75
N THR A 172 20.92 7.26 -3.12
CA THR A 172 21.88 6.56 -2.25
C THR A 172 22.22 7.37 -0.99
N GLU A 173 22.53 8.65 -1.14
CA GLU A 173 22.91 9.51 -0.01
C GLU A 173 21.71 9.83 0.89
N THR A 174 20.53 10.08 0.31
CA THR A 174 19.26 10.19 1.04
C THR A 174 19.00 8.92 1.87
N GLY A 175 19.14 7.74 1.27
CA GLY A 175 18.95 6.47 1.98
C GLY A 175 19.96 6.23 3.11
N LYS A 176 21.23 6.66 2.93
CA LYS A 176 22.23 6.61 4.01
C LYS A 176 21.88 7.55 5.16
N PHE A 177 21.47 8.78 4.83
CA PHE A 177 21.07 9.78 5.82
C PHE A 177 19.88 9.30 6.66
N LEU A 178 18.83 8.77 6.01
CA LEU A 178 17.64 8.28 6.72
C LEU A 178 18.02 7.19 7.73
N ARG A 179 18.82 6.21 7.32
CA ARG A 179 19.29 5.13 8.21
C ARG A 179 20.17 5.62 9.35
N SER A 180 21.08 6.56 9.11
CA SER A 180 21.95 7.10 10.16
C SER A 180 21.18 7.90 11.21
N HIS A 181 19.97 8.37 10.87
CA HIS A 181 19.05 9.08 11.77
C HIS A 181 17.94 8.18 12.31
N GLY A 182 18.03 6.86 12.13
CA GLY A 182 17.10 5.90 12.71
C GLY A 182 15.80 5.68 11.93
N LEU A 183 15.64 6.27 10.74
CA LEU A 183 14.46 6.06 9.90
C LEU A 183 14.70 4.94 8.89
N PHE A 184 13.96 3.84 9.04
CA PHE A 184 13.96 2.73 8.09
C PHE A 184 12.77 2.85 7.15
N THR A 185 13.06 2.97 5.86
CA THR A 185 12.04 2.97 4.82
C THR A 185 12.52 2.26 3.56
N PHE A 186 11.58 1.96 2.67
CA PHE A 186 11.83 1.41 1.35
C PHE A 186 12.06 2.55 0.35
N ILE A 187 13.10 2.38 -0.48
CA ILE A 187 13.40 3.28 -1.60
C ILE A 187 13.48 2.42 -2.84
N PHE A 188 12.71 2.77 -3.86
CA PHE A 188 12.74 2.11 -5.15
C PHE A 188 12.97 3.16 -6.23
N HIS A 189 14.13 3.11 -6.88
CA HIS A 189 14.60 4.16 -7.79
C HIS A 189 14.57 5.54 -7.11
N ASN A 190 13.79 6.46 -7.70
CA ASN A 190 13.58 7.80 -7.22
C ASN A 190 12.35 7.95 -6.30
N ILE A 191 11.76 6.85 -5.84
CA ILE A 191 10.54 6.85 -5.02
C ILE A 191 10.89 6.50 -3.57
N LEU A 192 10.59 7.44 -2.66
CA LEU A 192 10.69 7.26 -1.23
C LEU A 192 9.33 6.83 -0.67
N PHE A 193 9.24 5.64 -0.11
CA PHE A 193 7.99 5.16 0.49
C PHE A 193 7.82 5.70 1.92
N VAL A 194 6.59 5.97 2.34
CA VAL A 194 6.24 6.24 3.74
C VAL A 194 5.00 5.39 4.06
N VAL A 195 5.25 4.17 4.54
CA VAL A 195 4.23 3.13 4.73
C VAL A 195 4.31 2.56 6.15
N PRO A 196 4.00 3.38 7.17
CA PRO A 196 4.19 3.01 8.57
C PRO A 196 3.21 1.91 9.04
N PRO A 197 3.43 1.28 10.21
CA PRO A 197 2.41 0.44 10.86
C PRO A 197 1.09 1.20 11.05
N LEU A 198 -0.03 0.47 11.05
CA LEU A 198 -1.36 1.09 11.09
C LEU A 198 -1.73 1.69 12.45
N CYS A 199 -1.00 1.33 13.51
CA CYS A 199 -1.12 1.92 14.83
C CYS A 199 -0.27 3.19 15.02
N ILE A 200 0.38 3.71 13.96
CA ILE A 200 1.19 4.93 14.06
C ILE A 200 0.34 6.13 14.49
N THR A 201 0.93 7.01 15.30
CA THR A 201 0.32 8.26 15.75
C THR A 201 0.74 9.45 14.88
N GLU A 202 -0.04 10.53 14.87
CA GLU A 202 0.32 11.79 14.18
C GLU A 202 1.68 12.33 14.64
N ALA A 203 1.98 12.26 15.93
CA ALA A 203 3.26 12.70 16.49
C ALA A 203 4.45 11.89 15.95
N GLN A 204 4.30 10.56 15.81
CA GLN A 204 5.33 9.70 15.22
C GLN A 204 5.47 9.92 13.71
N VAL A 205 4.37 10.23 13.02
CA VAL A 205 4.41 10.68 11.63
C VAL A 205 5.24 11.96 11.51
N ASP A 206 4.97 12.95 12.36
CA ASP A 206 5.70 14.22 12.33
C ASP A 206 7.20 14.05 12.63
N GLU A 207 7.54 13.20 13.60
CA GLU A 207 8.92 12.83 13.91
C GLU A 207 9.62 12.21 12.69
N GLY A 208 9.01 11.20 12.06
CA GLY A 208 9.56 10.53 10.89
C GLY A 208 9.71 11.47 9.69
N LEU A 209 8.68 12.29 9.43
CA LEU A 209 8.71 13.26 8.34
C LEU A 209 9.76 14.35 8.55
N SER A 210 10.03 14.78 9.79
CA SER A 210 11.12 15.72 10.06
C SER A 210 12.49 15.19 9.60
N ILE A 211 12.72 13.88 9.71
CA ILE A 211 13.94 13.23 9.20
C ILE A 211 13.92 13.17 7.67
N VAL A 212 12.76 12.85 7.07
CA VAL A 212 12.58 12.86 5.61
C VAL A 212 12.90 14.24 5.04
N GLU A 213 12.33 15.30 5.59
CA GLU A 213 12.52 16.69 5.14
C GLU A 213 14.00 17.09 5.15
N LYS A 214 14.73 16.78 6.23
CA LYS A 214 16.18 17.04 6.28
C LYS A 214 16.95 16.25 5.22
N SER A 215 16.52 15.02 4.92
CA SER A 215 17.15 14.22 3.87
C SER A 215 16.91 14.77 2.46
N LEU A 216 15.80 15.50 2.25
CA LEU A 216 15.46 16.13 0.97
C LEU A 216 16.34 17.35 0.66
N GLU A 217 16.99 17.96 1.65
CA GLU A 217 17.98 19.03 1.42
C GLU A 217 19.12 18.54 0.50
N ILE A 218 19.48 17.26 0.58
CA ILE A 218 20.49 16.62 -0.28
C ILE A 218 20.04 16.62 -1.75
N THR A 219 18.77 16.30 -2.00
CA THR A 219 18.22 16.22 -3.36
C THR A 219 17.81 17.59 -3.90
N ASP A 220 17.40 18.50 -3.03
CA ASP A 220 17.10 19.90 -3.39
C ASP A 220 18.36 20.63 -3.87
N ALA A 221 19.53 20.34 -3.30
CA ALA A 221 20.80 20.94 -3.72
C ALA A 221 21.19 20.63 -5.17
N ILE A 222 20.61 19.60 -5.78
CA ILE A 222 20.84 19.18 -7.17
C ILE A 222 19.59 19.31 -8.05
N ALA A 223 18.50 19.84 -7.51
CA ALA A 223 17.27 20.11 -8.25
C ALA A 223 17.43 21.33 -9.17
N GLU A 224 16.66 21.32 -10.25
CA GLU A 224 16.61 22.33 -11.30
C GLU A 224 15.17 22.88 -11.42
N GLU A 225 15.05 24.14 -11.86
CA GLU A 225 13.76 24.83 -12.04
C GLU A 225 12.87 24.32 -13.18
#